data_AF-A0AAD0QKG6-F1
#
_entry.id   AF-A0AAD0QKG6-F1
#
_cell.length_a   1.000
_cell.length_b   1.000
_cell.length_c   1.000
_cell.angle_alpha   90.00
_cell.angle_beta   90.00
_cell.angle_gamma   90.00
#
_symmetry.space_group_name_H-M   'P 1'
#
loop_
_entity.id
_entity.type
_entity.pdbx_description
1 polymer ?
#
loop_
_entity_poly.entity_id
_entity_poly.type
_entity_poly.pdbx_seq_one_letter_code
_entity_poly.pdbx_strand_id
1 'polypeptide(L)'
;MILKKIIIKEQKELYRHKNYLLTLDLEFNNTKKEYSNSSNLSFEIEFELIEFLKNNSFSFTIEEEKITDFKKQITAKYKILQIDKNNLFIVEKLSNSKLYLLNQNEKAINILDLKKTLFKSYKKVKNSSFEGTLSLNVLEILASNQDDFKELFTTLAILENHDSQTLLYIEKLKKFKYACIAKIKQKQQDMFLCNCVPSFFPETKFYIKGNRVFSDYTEFFLNYEQELKVWKYLYSNKELVGVYKEPSLYELFIGRKIYILDEFKNRVKVVIKNAQFLENRGINITLSNGVSSQKISQIFTKEELLKRVIEARD
;
A
#
# COMPACT_ATOMS: atom_id res chain seq x y z
N MET A 1 18.62 -0.02 16.48
CA MET A 1 17.32 -0.48 17.04
C MET A 1 17.08 -1.92 16.59
N ILE A 2 16.50 -2.76 17.43
CA ILE A 2 15.96 -4.07 16.99
C ILE A 2 14.47 -3.87 16.75
N LEU A 3 14.00 -4.16 15.54
CA LEU A 3 12.60 -4.14 15.16
C LEU A 3 12.06 -5.58 15.21
N LYS A 4 10.99 -5.78 15.99
CA LYS A 4 10.20 -7.01 15.90
C LYS A 4 9.36 -6.96 14.64
N LYS A 5 9.70 -7.81 13.67
CA LYS A 5 9.07 -7.84 12.35
C LYS A 5 8.18 -9.05 12.23
N ILE A 6 6.90 -8.82 11.99
CA ILE A 6 5.94 -9.86 11.63
C ILE A 6 5.97 -9.97 10.11
N ILE A 7 6.25 -11.16 9.60
CA ILE A 7 6.31 -11.44 8.17
C ILE A 7 5.24 -12.46 7.84
N ILE A 8 4.37 -12.09 6.90
CA ILE A 8 3.28 -12.94 6.42
C ILE A 8 3.50 -13.12 4.92
N LYS A 9 4.06 -14.26 4.54
CA LYS A 9 4.20 -14.62 3.12
C LYS A 9 2.82 -14.75 2.48
N GLU A 10 2.75 -14.43 1.19
CA GLU A 10 1.53 -14.57 0.41
C GLU A 10 0.95 -15.99 0.56
N GLN A 11 -0.31 -16.05 0.97
CA GLN A 11 -1.04 -17.29 1.25
C GLN A 11 -2.44 -17.21 0.66
N LYS A 12 -3.05 -18.38 0.51
CA LYS A 12 -4.44 -18.53 0.04
C LYS A 12 -5.36 -17.69 0.94
N GLU A 13 -6.32 -16.98 0.34
CA GLU A 13 -7.30 -16.11 1.04
C GLU A 13 -6.73 -14.83 1.69
N LEU A 14 -5.43 -14.74 2.02
CA LEU A 14 -4.83 -13.56 2.67
C LEU A 14 -5.06 -12.25 1.89
N TYR A 15 -5.05 -12.33 0.55
CA TYR A 15 -5.31 -11.18 -0.32
C TYR A 15 -6.68 -10.53 -0.10
N ARG A 16 -7.69 -11.29 0.38
CA ARG A 16 -9.02 -10.78 0.71
C ARG A 16 -9.00 -9.83 1.90
N HIS A 17 -8.01 -10.00 2.77
CA HIS A 17 -7.81 -9.22 3.98
C HIS A 17 -6.74 -8.14 3.79
N LYS A 18 -6.30 -7.87 2.55
CA LYS A 18 -5.27 -6.87 2.25
C LYS A 18 -5.55 -5.53 2.91
N ASN A 19 -6.76 -4.99 2.74
CA ASN A 19 -7.08 -3.67 3.29
C ASN A 19 -7.02 -3.68 4.83
N TYR A 20 -7.42 -4.78 5.46
CA TYR A 20 -7.35 -4.95 6.90
C TYR A 20 -5.90 -5.07 7.41
N LEU A 21 -5.04 -5.81 6.71
CA LEU A 21 -3.62 -5.89 7.02
C LEU A 21 -2.94 -4.51 6.87
N LEU A 22 -3.32 -3.73 5.84
CA LEU A 22 -2.84 -2.36 5.65
C LEU A 22 -3.31 -1.43 6.78
N THR A 23 -4.53 -1.60 7.33
CA THR A 23 -4.99 -0.82 8.49
C THR A 23 -4.24 -1.17 9.77
N LEU A 24 -3.59 -2.34 9.83
CA LEU A 24 -2.74 -2.78 10.93
C LEU A 24 -1.26 -2.44 10.70
N ASP A 25 -0.97 -1.38 9.94
CA ASP A 25 0.38 -0.87 9.66
C ASP A 25 1.34 -1.89 9.01
N LEU A 26 0.81 -2.86 8.25
CA LEU A 26 1.62 -3.75 7.41
C LEU A 26 1.78 -3.19 5.99
N GLU A 27 2.95 -3.38 5.41
CA GLU A 27 3.25 -3.03 4.03
C GLU A 27 3.47 -4.29 3.19
N PHE A 28 2.98 -4.28 1.95
CA PHE A 28 3.20 -5.39 1.03
C PHE A 28 4.45 -5.17 0.18
N ASN A 29 5.41 -6.09 0.28
CA ASN A 29 6.58 -6.15 -0.58
C ASN A 29 6.26 -6.95 -1.84
N ASN A 30 6.09 -6.26 -2.98
CA ASN A 30 5.77 -6.91 -4.26
C ASN A 30 6.86 -7.89 -4.74
N THR A 31 8.13 -7.62 -4.44
CA THR A 31 9.25 -8.44 -4.90
C THR A 31 9.33 -9.76 -4.12
N LYS A 32 9.16 -9.68 -2.79
CA LYS A 32 9.21 -10.84 -1.89
C LYS A 32 7.85 -11.54 -1.73
N LYS A 33 6.77 -10.89 -2.16
CA LYS A 33 5.38 -11.33 -1.99
C LYS A 33 5.04 -11.61 -0.53
N GLU A 34 5.29 -10.64 0.34
CA GLU A 34 5.03 -10.75 1.77
C GLU A 34 4.48 -9.44 2.34
N TYR A 35 3.64 -9.54 3.36
CA TYR A 35 3.29 -8.41 4.22
C TYR A 35 4.26 -8.36 5.39
N SER A 36 4.73 -7.16 5.74
CA SER A 36 5.51 -6.96 6.95
C SER A 36 5.38 -5.54 7.47
N ASN A 37 5.56 -5.35 8.78
CA ASN A 37 5.61 -4.02 9.37
C ASN A 37 6.98 -3.38 9.08
N SER A 38 6.97 -2.10 8.71
CA SER A 38 8.17 -1.27 8.52
C SER A 38 8.54 -0.48 9.79
N SER A 39 7.64 -0.46 10.77
CA SER A 39 7.78 0.24 12.05
C SER A 39 7.30 -0.59 13.23
N ASN A 40 7.59 -0.15 14.45
CA ASN A 40 7.03 -0.79 15.65
C ASN A 40 5.50 -0.72 15.60
N LEU A 41 4.86 -1.86 15.84
CA LEU A 41 3.42 -1.94 16.05
C LEU A 41 3.13 -1.61 17.52
N SER A 42 1.99 -0.99 17.80
CA SER A 42 1.54 -0.87 19.20
C SER A 42 1.10 -2.23 19.72
N PHE A 43 1.03 -2.39 21.04
CA PHE A 43 0.57 -3.64 21.64
C PHE A 43 -0.82 -4.06 21.13
N GLU A 44 -1.74 -3.11 21.00
CA GLU A 44 -3.12 -3.37 20.54
C GLU A 44 -3.12 -3.87 19.09
N ILE A 45 -2.37 -3.21 18.21
CA ILE A 45 -2.28 -3.59 16.79
C ILE A 45 -1.58 -4.94 16.65
N GLU A 46 -0.49 -5.17 17.39
CA GLU A 46 0.22 -6.44 17.38
C GLU A 46 -0.68 -7.58 17.86
N PHE A 47 -1.39 -7.38 18.98
CA PHE A 47 -2.31 -8.35 19.54
C PHE A 47 -3.43 -8.68 18.55
N GLU A 48 -4.11 -7.66 18.03
CA GLU A 48 -5.18 -7.80 17.03
C GLU A 48 -4.68 -8.54 15.78
N LEU A 49 -3.50 -8.17 15.27
CA LEU A 49 -2.89 -8.83 14.12
C LEU A 49 -2.63 -10.31 14.40
N ILE A 50 -2.03 -10.65 15.54
CA ILE A 50 -1.72 -12.03 15.90
C ILE A 50 -3.00 -12.85 16.09
N GLU A 51 -4.03 -12.29 16.74
CA GLU A 51 -5.33 -12.94 16.88
C GLU A 51 -5.99 -13.18 15.52
N PHE A 52 -6.00 -12.16 14.66
CA PHE A 52 -6.54 -12.26 13.31
C PHE A 52 -5.85 -13.38 12.51
N LEU A 53 -4.52 -13.42 12.53
CA LEU A 53 -3.74 -14.44 11.82
C LEU A 53 -4.03 -15.85 12.35
N LYS A 54 -4.13 -16.02 13.68
CA LYS A 54 -4.48 -17.30 14.30
C LYS A 54 -5.90 -17.75 13.97
N ASN A 55 -6.88 -16.86 14.11
CA ASN A 55 -8.30 -17.15 13.86
C ASN A 55 -8.56 -17.56 12.40
N ASN A 56 -7.79 -17.02 11.47
CA ASN A 56 -7.88 -17.34 10.05
C ASN A 56 -6.86 -18.40 9.60
N SER A 57 -6.10 -19.00 10.53
CA SER A 57 -5.09 -20.03 10.25
C SER A 57 -4.01 -19.60 9.25
N PHE A 58 -3.64 -18.32 9.25
CA PHE A 58 -2.53 -17.82 8.42
C PHE A 58 -1.19 -18.08 9.10
N SER A 59 -0.24 -18.62 8.34
CA SER A 59 1.14 -18.76 8.81
C SER A 59 1.87 -17.42 8.81
N PHE A 60 2.66 -17.17 9.83
CA PHE A 60 3.50 -15.97 9.94
C PHE A 60 4.77 -16.31 10.70
N THR A 61 5.82 -15.53 10.45
CA THR A 61 7.08 -15.60 11.20
C THR A 61 7.31 -14.28 11.92
N ILE A 62 7.97 -14.36 13.07
CA ILE A 62 8.45 -13.20 13.79
C ILE A 62 9.97 -13.23 13.69
N GLU A 63 10.54 -12.17 13.16
CA GLU A 63 11.98 -11.99 13.01
C GLU A 63 12.42 -10.72 13.73
N GLU A 64 13.65 -10.72 14.24
CA GLU A 64 14.28 -9.53 14.78
C GLU A 64 15.17 -8.90 13.70
N GLU A 65 14.77 -7.73 13.21
CA GLU A 65 15.55 -6.97 12.24
C GLU A 65 16.39 -5.90 12.94
N LYS A 66 17.71 -5.99 12.83
CA LYS A 66 18.60 -4.94 13.34
C LYS A 66 18.66 -3.78 12.34
N ILE A 67 17.98 -2.69 12.68
CA ILE A 67 18.04 -1.44 11.91
C ILE A 67 19.24 -0.62 12.42
N THR A 68 20.22 -0.42 11.54
CA THR A 68 21.44 0.37 11.78
C THR A 68 21.29 1.82 11.30
N ASP A 69 20.53 2.07 10.23
CA ASP A 69 20.29 3.41 9.70
C ASP A 69 19.52 4.27 10.70
N PHE A 70 20.11 5.39 11.13
CA PHE A 70 19.53 6.25 12.16
C PHE A 70 18.19 6.89 11.75
N LYS A 71 18.02 7.30 10.49
CA LYS A 71 16.77 7.90 10.02
C LYS A 71 15.65 6.87 10.04
N LYS A 72 15.93 5.65 9.57
CA LYS A 72 14.97 4.53 9.62
C LYS A 72 14.62 4.15 11.05
N GLN A 73 15.55 4.22 11.99
CA GLN A 73 15.25 3.98 13.41
C GLN A 73 14.24 5.01 13.95
N ILE A 74 14.41 6.28 13.61
CA ILE A 74 13.48 7.35 14.02
C ILE A 74 12.10 7.16 13.40
N THR A 75 11.98 6.93 12.10
CA THR A 75 10.68 6.73 11.43
C THR A 75 9.99 5.43 11.84
N ALA A 76 10.76 4.41 12.21
CA ALA A 76 10.24 3.16 12.74
C ALA A 76 9.74 3.29 14.19
N LYS A 77 10.31 4.19 14.99
CA LYS A 77 10.00 4.33 16.41
C LYS A 77 8.95 5.40 16.70
N TYR A 78 8.95 6.49 15.94
CA TYR A 78 8.15 7.67 16.23
C TYR A 78 7.20 8.03 15.09
N LYS A 79 6.13 8.76 15.42
CA LYS A 79 5.21 9.38 14.45
C LYS A 79 4.79 10.77 14.89
N ILE A 80 4.40 11.58 13.92
CA ILE A 80 3.69 12.84 14.15
C ILE A 80 2.20 12.53 14.26
N LEU A 81 1.56 13.02 15.31
CA LEU A 81 0.11 13.04 15.47
C LEU A 81 -0.37 14.48 15.45
N GLN A 82 -0.89 14.92 14.31
CA GLN A 82 -1.51 16.24 14.17
C GLN A 82 -2.92 16.20 14.77
N ILE A 83 -3.22 17.11 15.71
CA ILE A 83 -4.58 17.27 16.27
C ILE A 83 -5.34 18.32 15.47
N ASP A 84 -4.71 19.47 15.28
CA ASP A 84 -5.23 20.60 14.49
C ASP A 84 -4.04 21.47 14.03
N LYS A 85 -4.28 22.55 13.28
CA LYS A 85 -3.21 23.44 12.77
C LYS A 85 -2.28 24.04 13.84
N ASN A 86 -2.70 24.05 15.09
CA ASN A 86 -2.00 24.66 16.23
C ASN A 86 -1.42 23.64 17.21
N ASN A 87 -1.77 22.35 17.10
CA ASN A 87 -1.40 21.32 18.06
C ASN A 87 -0.89 20.05 17.38
N LEU A 88 0.30 19.61 17.78
CA LEU A 88 0.99 18.43 17.26
C LEU A 88 1.63 17.66 18.41
N PHE A 89 1.53 16.33 18.38
CA PHE A 89 2.26 15.44 19.28
C PHE A 89 3.33 14.64 18.53
N ILE A 90 4.48 14.46 19.16
CA ILE A 90 5.42 13.40 18.80
C ILE A 90 5.13 12.19 19.68
N VAL A 91 4.83 11.06 19.05
CA VAL A 91 4.34 9.85 19.71
C VAL A 91 5.30 8.70 19.45
N GLU A 92 5.60 7.91 20.48
CA GLU A 92 6.27 6.61 20.31
C GLU A 92 5.25 5.57 19.83
N LYS A 93 5.53 4.90 18.71
CA LYS A 93 4.59 3.96 18.09
C LYS A 93 4.29 2.73 18.96
N LEU A 94 5.32 2.18 19.61
CA LEU A 94 5.21 0.93 20.39
C LEU A 94 4.27 1.06 21.59
N SER A 95 4.44 2.12 22.38
CA SER A 95 3.67 2.35 23.61
C SER A 95 2.47 3.29 23.39
N ASN A 96 2.37 3.87 22.19
CA ASN A 96 1.49 5.00 21.89
C ASN A 96 1.67 6.20 22.85
N SER A 97 2.81 6.27 23.53
CA SER A 97 3.09 7.33 24.51
C SER A 97 3.40 8.65 23.83
N LYS A 98 2.71 9.71 24.28
CA LYS A 98 2.98 11.08 23.85
C LYS A 98 4.27 11.56 24.50
N LEU A 99 5.26 11.93 23.70
CA LEU A 99 6.59 12.34 24.19
C LEU A 99 6.76 13.85 24.22
N TYR A 100 6.26 14.52 23.18
CA TYR A 100 6.31 15.97 23.06
C TYR A 100 4.95 16.51 22.63
N LEU A 101 4.52 17.60 23.26
CA LEU A 101 3.44 18.44 22.75
C LEU A 101 4.04 19.72 22.19
N LEU A 102 3.77 19.96 20.91
CA LEU A 102 4.07 21.20 20.23
C LEU A 102 2.76 21.96 20.06
N ASN A 103 2.74 23.19 20.54
CA ASN A 103 1.58 24.05 20.43
C ASN A 103 2.01 25.41 19.89
N GLN A 104 1.19 26.02 19.04
CA GLN A 104 1.35 27.42 18.68
C GLN A 104 0.10 28.24 19.01
N ASN A 105 0.34 29.45 19.48
CA ASN A 105 -0.66 30.50 19.55
C ASN A 105 -0.18 31.73 18.76
N GLU A 106 -0.91 32.84 18.84
CA GLU A 106 -0.58 34.07 18.11
C GLU A 106 0.78 34.67 18.51
N LYS A 107 1.21 34.47 19.76
CA LYS A 107 2.38 35.17 20.34
C LYS A 107 3.61 34.28 20.48
N ALA A 108 3.42 32.97 20.56
CA ALA A 108 4.47 32.04 20.95
C ALA A 108 4.28 30.63 20.37
N ILE A 109 5.38 29.89 20.36
CA ILE A 109 5.42 28.44 20.18
C ILE A 109 5.81 27.84 21.52
N ASN A 110 5.02 26.88 21.96
CA ASN A 110 5.17 26.18 23.22
C ASN A 110 5.62 24.75 22.94
N ILE A 111 6.68 24.33 23.62
CA ILE A 111 7.21 22.97 23.57
C ILE A 111 7.14 22.39 24.98
N LEU A 112 6.42 21.29 25.12
CA LEU A 112 6.33 20.53 26.35
C LEU A 112 6.94 19.13 26.11
N ASP A 113 8.05 18.84 26.80
CA ASP A 113 8.61 17.50 26.90
C ASP A 113 7.89 16.75 28.02
N LEU A 114 7.04 15.81 27.62
CA LEU A 114 6.21 15.02 28.52
C LEU A 114 7.02 13.95 29.25
N LYS A 115 8.21 13.59 28.75
CA LYS A 115 9.11 12.62 29.41
C LYS A 115 9.80 13.23 30.62
N LYS A 116 10.16 14.51 30.53
CA LYS A 116 10.93 15.25 31.55
C LYS A 116 10.11 16.32 32.28
N THR A 117 8.81 16.40 31.98
CA THR A 117 7.90 17.46 32.46
C THR A 117 8.48 18.87 32.29
N LEU A 118 9.20 19.09 31.18
CA LEU A 118 9.89 20.34 30.88
C LEU A 118 9.06 21.15 29.89
N PHE A 119 8.73 22.39 30.27
CA PHE A 119 8.01 23.33 29.43
C PHE A 119 8.91 24.51 29.03
N LYS A 120 8.91 24.86 27.74
CA LYS A 120 9.49 26.12 27.27
C LYS A 120 8.55 26.81 26.28
N SER A 121 8.51 28.13 26.37
CA SER A 121 7.74 28.99 25.46
C SER A 121 8.70 29.94 24.75
N TYR A 122 8.60 29.98 23.42
CA TYR A 122 9.43 30.79 22.56
C TYR A 122 8.56 31.84 21.88
N LYS A 123 8.92 33.12 22.02
CA LYS A 123 8.19 34.21 21.35
C LYS A 123 8.33 34.07 19.83
N LYS A 124 7.22 34.22 19.11
CA LYS A 124 7.24 34.33 17.66
C LYS A 124 7.89 35.67 17.28
N VAL A 125 8.90 35.64 16.42
CA VAL A 125 9.50 36.86 15.87
C VAL A 125 8.47 37.48 14.91
N LYS A 126 8.12 38.75 15.11
CA LYS A 126 7.05 39.45 14.37
C LYS A 126 7.28 39.57 12.84
N ASN A 127 8.48 39.28 12.35
CA ASN A 127 8.88 39.51 10.96
C ASN A 127 9.15 38.23 10.15
N SER A 128 9.02 37.03 10.73
CA SER A 128 9.01 35.81 9.93
C SER A 128 7.59 35.59 9.42
N SER A 129 7.45 35.60 8.10
CA SER A 129 6.28 35.08 7.40
C SER A 129 6.19 33.58 7.68
N PHE A 130 5.70 33.20 8.86
CA PHE A 130 5.41 31.81 9.21
C PHE A 130 4.14 31.37 8.45
N GLU A 131 4.23 31.29 7.13
CA GLU A 131 3.24 30.60 6.28
C GLU A 131 3.48 29.07 6.30
N GLY A 132 4.38 28.58 7.16
CA GLY A 132 4.73 27.17 7.32
C GLY A 132 3.85 26.42 8.34
N THR A 133 3.88 25.08 8.23
CA THR A 133 3.28 24.16 9.20
C THR A 133 3.90 24.34 10.59
N LEU A 134 3.16 23.95 11.65
CA LEU A 134 3.66 24.01 13.03
C LEU A 134 5.00 23.29 13.21
N SER A 135 5.18 22.13 12.55
CA SER A 135 6.42 21.37 12.57
C SER A 135 7.60 22.17 12.02
N LEU A 136 7.44 22.85 10.88
CA LEU A 136 8.49 23.72 10.32
C LEU A 136 8.81 24.89 11.24
N ASN A 137 7.78 25.56 11.77
CA ASN A 137 7.98 26.70 12.66
C ASN A 137 8.73 26.30 13.95
N VAL A 138 8.47 25.09 14.48
CA VAL A 138 9.21 24.54 15.63
C VAL A 138 10.66 24.23 15.24
N LEU A 139 10.91 23.66 14.07
CA LEU A 139 12.27 23.37 13.59
C LEU A 139 13.10 24.65 13.45
N GLU A 140 12.54 25.73 12.93
CA GLU A 140 13.22 27.02 12.83
C GLU A 140 13.61 27.58 14.21
N ILE A 141 12.70 27.51 15.18
CA ILE A 141 12.97 27.94 16.56
C ILE A 141 14.08 27.10 17.19
N LEU A 142 13.99 25.77 17.07
CA LEU A 142 14.98 24.86 17.65
C LEU A 142 16.34 24.96 16.94
N ALA A 143 16.37 25.26 15.64
CA ALA A 143 17.62 25.52 14.92
C ALA A 143 18.37 26.75 15.46
N SER A 144 17.63 27.72 16.02
CA SER A 144 18.19 28.92 16.67
C SER A 144 18.49 28.72 18.17
N ASN A 145 18.02 27.62 18.76
CA ASN A 145 18.17 27.29 20.18
C ASN A 145 18.66 25.83 20.31
N GLN A 146 19.74 25.46 19.62
CA GLN A 146 20.11 24.06 19.34
C GLN A 146 20.35 23.18 20.57
N ASP A 147 20.71 23.77 21.71
CA ASP A 147 20.87 23.05 22.97
C ASP A 147 19.52 22.68 23.61
N ASP A 148 18.47 23.43 23.27
CA ASP A 148 17.12 23.16 23.74
C ASP A 148 16.48 22.03 22.92
N PHE A 149 16.06 20.97 23.60
CA PHE A 149 15.37 19.81 23.02
C PHE A 149 16.05 19.21 21.76
N LYS A 150 17.39 19.06 21.78
CA LYS A 150 18.17 18.48 20.67
C LYS A 150 17.61 17.16 20.10
N GLU A 151 17.10 16.28 20.96
CA GLU A 151 16.44 15.02 20.57
C GLU A 151 15.17 15.28 19.75
N LEU A 152 14.33 16.23 20.20
CA LEU A 152 13.12 16.63 19.48
C LEU A 152 13.47 17.23 18.13
N PHE A 153 14.44 18.15 18.06
CA PHE A 153 14.84 18.77 16.79
C PHE A 153 15.22 17.71 15.75
N THR A 154 16.08 16.77 16.16
CA THR A 154 16.54 15.68 15.28
C THR A 154 15.38 14.77 14.86
N THR A 155 14.53 14.39 15.81
CA THR A 155 13.37 13.51 15.58
C THR A 155 12.37 14.17 14.62
N LEU A 156 11.97 15.40 14.92
CA LEU A 156 11.00 16.16 14.15
C LEU A 156 11.51 16.44 12.72
N ALA A 157 12.79 16.77 12.55
CA ALA A 157 13.37 17.03 11.23
C ALA A 157 13.33 15.79 10.32
N ILE A 158 13.58 14.61 10.89
CA ILE A 158 13.52 13.35 10.15
C ILE A 158 12.08 13.00 9.78
N LEU A 159 11.14 13.15 10.73
CA LEU A 159 9.72 12.87 10.49
C LEU A 159 9.12 13.82 9.45
N GLU A 160 9.39 15.12 9.55
CA GLU A 160 8.90 16.12 8.59
C GLU A 160 9.42 15.86 7.17
N ASN A 161 10.70 15.51 7.02
CA ASN A 161 11.29 15.21 5.72
C ASN A 161 10.69 13.93 5.10
N HIS A 162 10.37 12.93 5.92
CA HIS A 162 9.70 11.71 5.46
C HIS A 162 8.29 12.01 4.92
N ASP A 163 7.50 12.81 5.64
CA ASP A 163 6.15 13.20 5.21
C ASP A 163 6.19 14.07 3.95
N SER A 164 7.17 14.99 3.86
CA SER A 164 7.43 15.82 2.68
C SER A 164 7.69 14.98 1.42
N GLN A 165 8.49 13.92 1.53
CA GLN A 165 8.79 13.03 0.40
C GLN A 165 7.54 12.27 -0.07
N THR A 166 6.67 11.89 0.86
CA THR A 166 5.39 11.22 0.57
C THR A 166 4.42 12.15 -0.15
N LEU A 167 4.30 13.40 0.33
CA LEU A 167 3.52 14.46 -0.33
C LEU A 167 4.04 14.75 -1.74
N LEU A 168 5.35 14.93 -1.90
CA LEU A 168 5.99 15.14 -3.20
C LEU A 168 5.69 14.00 -4.19
N TYR A 169 5.66 12.75 -3.72
CA TYR A 169 5.31 11.61 -4.55
C TYR A 169 3.85 11.66 -5.03
N ILE A 170 2.91 12.00 -4.14
CA ILE A 170 1.49 12.17 -4.49
C ILE A 170 1.30 13.32 -5.50
N GLU A 171 2.01 14.43 -5.33
CA GLU A 171 1.98 15.54 -6.28
C GLU A 171 2.55 15.16 -7.65
N LYS A 172 3.66 14.41 -7.69
CA LYS A 172 4.22 13.85 -8.93
C LYS A 172 3.22 12.93 -9.62
N LEU A 173 2.52 12.08 -8.87
CA LEU A 173 1.44 11.24 -9.40
C LEU A 173 0.28 12.07 -9.96
N LYS A 174 -0.13 13.14 -9.28
CA LYS A 174 -1.19 14.04 -9.75
C LYS A 174 -0.80 14.73 -11.06
N LYS A 175 0.43 15.26 -11.15
CA LYS A 175 0.96 15.86 -12.39
C LYS A 175 1.01 14.83 -13.52
N PHE A 176 1.50 13.63 -13.23
CA PHE A 176 1.52 12.53 -14.19
C PHE A 176 0.13 12.16 -14.70
N LYS A 177 -0.85 11.99 -13.80
CA LYS A 177 -2.25 11.73 -14.14
C LYS A 177 -2.78 12.74 -15.17
N TYR A 178 -2.65 14.04 -14.90
CA TYR A 178 -3.18 15.06 -15.80
C TYR A 178 -2.43 15.12 -17.13
N ALA A 179 -1.11 14.91 -17.12
CA ALA A 179 -0.34 14.80 -18.35
C ALA A 179 -0.79 13.61 -19.23
N CYS A 180 -1.04 12.45 -18.63
CA CYS A 180 -1.55 11.27 -19.32
C CYS A 180 -2.96 11.51 -19.89
N ILE A 181 -3.86 12.11 -19.11
CA ILE A 181 -5.21 12.47 -19.55
C ILE A 181 -5.15 13.41 -20.77
N ALA A 182 -4.31 14.45 -20.72
CA ALA A 182 -4.14 15.39 -21.82
C ALA A 182 -3.61 14.68 -23.08
N LYS A 183 -2.60 13.82 -22.93
CA LYS A 183 -2.00 13.05 -24.02
C LYS A 183 -3.00 12.10 -24.68
N ILE A 184 -3.82 11.41 -23.89
CA ILE A 184 -4.86 10.50 -24.41
C ILE A 184 -5.94 11.30 -25.16
N LYS A 185 -6.40 12.42 -24.59
CA LYS A 185 -7.39 13.30 -25.25
C LYS A 185 -6.90 13.83 -26.60
N GLN A 186 -5.63 14.22 -26.69
CA GLN A 186 -5.03 14.71 -27.93
C GLN A 186 -4.96 13.64 -29.03
N LYS A 187 -4.84 12.36 -28.67
CA LYS A 187 -4.73 11.26 -29.62
C LYS A 187 -6.06 10.82 -30.25
N GLN A 188 -7.21 11.37 -29.82
CA GLN A 188 -8.56 11.00 -30.27
C GLN A 188 -8.87 9.49 -30.25
N GLN A 189 -8.11 8.70 -29.49
CA GLN A 189 -8.42 7.29 -29.26
C GLN A 189 -9.64 7.20 -28.34
N ASP A 190 -10.26 6.03 -28.24
CA ASP A 190 -11.47 5.71 -27.43
C ASP A 190 -11.32 5.95 -25.91
N MET A 191 -10.39 6.81 -25.51
CA MET A 191 -9.98 7.17 -24.17
C MET A 191 -9.46 5.99 -23.36
N PHE A 192 -9.09 4.89 -24.01
CA PHE A 192 -8.46 3.76 -23.37
C PHE A 192 -7.20 4.20 -22.61
N LEU A 193 -7.13 3.81 -21.34
CA LEU A 193 -6.04 4.14 -20.44
C LEU A 193 -5.06 2.97 -20.32
N CYS A 194 -5.54 1.80 -19.93
CA CYS A 194 -4.74 0.59 -19.74
C CYS A 194 -5.63 -0.61 -19.39
N ASN A 195 -5.03 -1.79 -19.38
CA ASN A 195 -5.60 -3.02 -18.83
C ASN A 195 -4.52 -3.80 -18.07
N CYS A 196 -4.87 -4.97 -17.52
CA CYS A 196 -3.97 -5.81 -16.72
C CYS A 196 -3.35 -5.11 -15.49
N VAL A 197 -4.09 -4.17 -14.88
CA VAL A 197 -3.64 -3.54 -13.64
C VAL A 197 -3.68 -4.58 -12.51
N PRO A 198 -2.59 -4.79 -11.75
CA PRO A 198 -2.58 -5.74 -10.64
C PRO A 198 -3.70 -5.45 -9.64
N SER A 199 -4.31 -6.51 -9.08
CA SER A 199 -5.49 -6.45 -8.20
C SER A 199 -6.82 -6.12 -8.89
N PHE A 200 -6.85 -5.97 -10.22
CA PHE A 200 -8.09 -5.97 -11.01
C PHE A 200 -8.15 -7.24 -11.87
N PHE A 201 -9.31 -7.51 -12.48
CA PHE A 201 -9.36 -8.58 -13.46
C PHE A 201 -8.52 -8.20 -14.69
N PRO A 202 -7.70 -9.10 -15.23
CA PRO A 202 -6.82 -8.78 -16.36
C PRO A 202 -7.58 -8.33 -17.61
N GLU A 203 -8.82 -8.79 -17.75
CA GLU A 203 -9.70 -8.43 -18.86
C GLU A 203 -10.28 -7.02 -18.73
N THR A 204 -10.29 -6.45 -17.51
CA THR A 204 -10.81 -5.11 -17.26
C THR A 204 -10.00 -4.08 -18.02
N LYS A 205 -10.68 -3.31 -18.86
CA LYS A 205 -10.14 -2.14 -19.54
C LYS A 205 -10.55 -0.90 -18.79
N PHE A 206 -9.56 -0.05 -18.54
CA PHE A 206 -9.76 1.24 -17.93
C PHE A 206 -9.77 2.32 -19.00
N TYR A 207 -10.66 3.29 -18.84
CA TYR A 207 -10.83 4.41 -19.75
C TYR A 207 -10.80 5.73 -18.97
N ILE A 208 -10.37 6.80 -19.64
CA ILE A 208 -10.50 8.15 -19.12
C ILE A 208 -11.83 8.75 -19.55
N LYS A 209 -12.71 9.03 -18.59
CA LYS A 209 -13.92 9.82 -18.83
C LYS A 209 -13.84 11.09 -17.98
N GLY A 210 -13.76 12.25 -18.64
CA GLY A 210 -13.48 13.53 -17.98
C GLY A 210 -12.08 13.57 -17.36
N ASN A 211 -12.01 13.51 -16.03
CA ASN A 211 -10.78 13.51 -15.23
C ASN A 211 -10.65 12.27 -14.32
N ARG A 212 -11.48 11.25 -14.55
CA ARG A 212 -11.58 10.05 -13.71
C ARG A 212 -11.38 8.79 -14.54
N VAL A 213 -10.99 7.72 -13.85
CA VAL A 213 -10.84 6.39 -14.42
C VAL A 213 -12.17 5.65 -14.35
N PHE A 214 -12.65 5.20 -15.50
CA PHE A 214 -13.84 4.38 -15.69
C PHE A 214 -13.42 2.93 -15.96
N SER A 215 -14.10 1.98 -15.34
CA SER A 215 -13.88 0.54 -15.52
C SER A 215 -14.99 -0.02 -16.43
N ASP A 216 -14.64 -0.73 -17.50
CA ASP A 216 -15.65 -1.43 -18.31
C ASP A 216 -16.26 -2.63 -17.60
N TYR A 217 -15.52 -3.26 -16.69
CA TYR A 217 -16.00 -4.42 -15.96
C TYR A 217 -17.13 -4.09 -14.98
N THR A 218 -17.01 -2.96 -14.27
CA THR A 218 -18.05 -2.54 -13.32
C THR A 218 -19.00 -1.50 -13.91
N GLU A 219 -18.71 -0.98 -15.09
CA GLU A 219 -19.41 0.16 -15.70
C GLU A 219 -19.53 1.41 -14.80
N PHE A 220 -18.58 1.57 -13.87
CA PHE A 220 -18.54 2.68 -12.91
C PHE A 220 -17.17 3.35 -12.87
N PHE A 221 -17.16 4.57 -12.34
CA PHE A 221 -15.92 5.24 -11.98
C PHE A 221 -15.27 4.57 -10.78
N LEU A 222 -13.97 4.38 -10.85
CA LEU A 222 -13.19 3.89 -9.72
C LEU A 222 -13.25 4.88 -8.55
N ASN A 223 -13.30 4.35 -7.33
CA ASN A 223 -13.13 5.18 -6.13
C ASN A 223 -11.68 5.69 -6.04
N TYR A 224 -11.41 6.62 -5.12
CA TYR A 224 -10.09 7.26 -5.01
C TYR A 224 -8.94 6.25 -4.84
N GLU A 225 -9.12 5.25 -3.98
CA GLU A 225 -8.09 4.23 -3.71
C GLU A 225 -7.82 3.34 -4.93
N GLN A 226 -8.86 2.90 -5.61
CA GLN A 226 -8.76 2.11 -6.84
C GLN A 226 -8.10 2.92 -7.95
N GLU A 227 -8.51 4.18 -8.11
CA GLU A 227 -7.93 5.08 -9.09
C GLU A 227 -6.44 5.34 -8.80
N LEU A 228 -6.08 5.55 -7.53
CA LEU A 228 -4.69 5.71 -7.11
C LEU A 228 -3.84 4.46 -7.42
N LYS A 229 -4.40 3.25 -7.29
CA LYS A 229 -3.71 2.00 -7.68
C LYS A 229 -3.38 1.97 -9.17
N VAL A 230 -4.34 2.35 -10.02
CA VAL A 230 -4.13 2.45 -11.48
C VAL A 230 -3.02 3.46 -11.78
N TRP A 231 -3.07 4.65 -11.18
CA TRP A 231 -2.06 5.69 -11.43
C TRP A 231 -0.67 5.33 -10.92
N LYS A 232 -0.56 4.68 -9.74
CA LYS A 232 0.72 4.16 -9.23
C LYS A 232 1.31 3.11 -10.17
N TYR A 233 0.48 2.19 -10.67
CA TYR A 233 0.92 1.19 -11.64
C TYR A 233 1.45 1.82 -12.92
N LEU A 234 0.70 2.76 -13.51
CA LEU A 234 1.10 3.46 -14.73
C LEU A 234 2.31 4.38 -14.53
N TYR A 235 2.48 4.95 -13.35
CA TYR A 235 3.65 5.79 -13.06
C TYR A 235 4.96 4.98 -13.11
N SER A 236 4.91 3.71 -12.71
CA SER A 236 6.02 2.76 -12.82
C SER A 236 6.12 2.08 -14.19
N ASN A 237 5.06 2.08 -15.00
CA ASN A 237 4.97 1.43 -16.32
C ASN A 237 4.42 2.42 -17.36
N LYS A 238 5.14 3.51 -17.58
CA LYS A 238 4.66 4.68 -18.35
C LYS A 238 4.39 4.35 -19.81
N GLU A 239 5.08 3.35 -20.33
CA GLU A 239 4.94 2.79 -21.68
C GLU A 239 3.58 2.13 -21.92
N LEU A 240 2.86 1.73 -20.87
CA LEU A 240 1.54 1.09 -20.99
C LEU A 240 0.38 2.09 -21.04
N VAL A 241 0.64 3.40 -20.91
CA VAL A 241 -0.39 4.44 -20.96
C VAL A 241 -0.96 4.56 -22.37
N GLY A 242 -2.25 4.21 -22.51
CA GLY A 242 -2.98 4.19 -23.77
C GLY A 242 -2.61 3.01 -24.67
N VAL A 243 -1.96 1.97 -24.12
CA VAL A 243 -1.51 0.79 -24.88
C VAL A 243 -2.18 -0.45 -24.32
N TYR A 244 -2.88 -1.18 -25.18
CA TYR A 244 -3.49 -2.45 -24.78
C TYR A 244 -2.40 -3.51 -24.63
N LYS A 245 -2.38 -4.16 -23.47
CA LYS A 245 -1.49 -5.27 -23.16
C LYS A 245 -2.28 -6.58 -23.26
N GLU A 246 -1.88 -7.49 -24.13
CA GLU A 246 -2.51 -8.82 -24.17
C GLU A 246 -2.25 -9.54 -22.83
N PRO A 247 -3.28 -9.97 -22.09
CA PRO A 247 -3.09 -10.66 -20.81
C PRO A 247 -2.35 -11.98 -21.01
N SER A 248 -1.32 -12.21 -20.19
CA SER A 248 -0.60 -13.47 -20.16
C SER A 248 -1.45 -14.61 -19.58
N LEU A 249 -1.09 -15.87 -19.87
CA LEU A 249 -1.69 -17.03 -19.21
C LEU A 249 -1.58 -16.94 -17.68
N TYR A 250 -0.48 -16.37 -17.20
CA TYR A 250 -0.24 -16.15 -15.79
C TYR A 250 -1.30 -15.22 -15.19
N GLU A 251 -1.52 -14.06 -15.81
CA GLU A 251 -2.50 -13.07 -15.34
C GLU A 251 -3.94 -13.62 -15.43
N LEU A 252 -4.27 -14.32 -16.52
CA LEU A 252 -5.62 -14.83 -16.78
C LEU A 252 -6.01 -16.01 -15.89
N PHE A 253 -5.10 -16.98 -15.70
CA PHE A 253 -5.50 -18.31 -15.21
C PHE A 253 -4.85 -18.68 -13.88
N ILE A 254 -3.61 -18.28 -13.61
CA ILE A 254 -2.90 -18.76 -12.42
C ILE A 254 -3.53 -18.17 -11.15
N GLY A 255 -3.83 -19.06 -10.19
CA GLY A 255 -4.53 -18.70 -8.96
C GLY A 255 -6.05 -18.59 -9.10
N ARG A 256 -6.61 -18.67 -10.32
CA ARG A 256 -8.05 -18.68 -10.54
C ARG A 256 -8.63 -20.07 -10.30
N LYS A 257 -9.90 -20.11 -9.87
CA LYS A 257 -10.64 -21.36 -9.66
C LYS A 257 -11.38 -21.73 -10.94
N ILE A 258 -11.55 -23.03 -11.18
CA ILE A 258 -12.51 -23.58 -12.14
C ILE A 258 -13.30 -24.69 -11.44
N TYR A 259 -14.48 -25.01 -11.96
CA TYR A 259 -15.20 -26.19 -11.52
C TYR A 259 -14.69 -27.45 -12.23
N ILE A 260 -14.49 -28.52 -11.46
CA ILE A 260 -14.27 -29.87 -11.96
C ILE A 260 -15.21 -30.85 -11.25
N LEU A 261 -15.33 -32.06 -11.79
CA LEU A 261 -15.97 -33.18 -11.10
C LEU A 261 -14.90 -33.94 -10.31
N ASP A 262 -15.16 -34.22 -9.04
CA ASP A 262 -14.32 -35.12 -8.24
C ASP A 262 -14.61 -36.61 -8.56
N GLU A 263 -13.91 -37.52 -7.87
CA GLU A 263 -14.07 -38.97 -8.02
C GLU A 263 -15.50 -39.45 -7.68
N PHE A 264 -16.25 -38.66 -6.92
CA PHE A 264 -17.63 -38.91 -6.52
C PHE A 264 -18.66 -38.15 -7.39
N LYS A 265 -18.20 -37.55 -8.51
CA LYS A 265 -19.01 -36.74 -9.44
C LYS A 265 -19.62 -35.46 -8.82
N ASN A 266 -19.07 -34.97 -7.72
CA ASN A 266 -19.45 -33.68 -7.16
C ASN A 266 -18.73 -32.55 -7.89
N ARG A 267 -19.45 -31.45 -8.12
CA ARG A 267 -18.89 -30.25 -8.73
C ARG A 267 -18.10 -29.45 -7.69
N VAL A 268 -16.78 -29.47 -7.78
CA VAL A 268 -15.87 -28.82 -6.81
C VAL A 268 -15.04 -27.72 -7.48
N LYS A 269 -14.78 -26.62 -6.76
CA LYS A 269 -13.91 -25.52 -7.22
C LYS A 269 -12.45 -25.84 -6.91
N VAL A 270 -11.59 -25.84 -7.92
CA VAL A 270 -10.16 -26.15 -7.79
C VAL A 270 -9.31 -25.08 -8.44
N VAL A 271 -8.15 -24.78 -7.86
CA VAL A 271 -7.29 -23.67 -8.30
C VAL A 271 -6.37 -24.12 -9.43
N ILE A 272 -6.24 -23.32 -10.47
CA ILE A 272 -5.22 -23.47 -11.51
C ILE A 272 -3.87 -23.02 -10.93
N LYS A 273 -2.94 -23.96 -10.73
CA LYS A 273 -1.59 -23.71 -10.22
C LYS A 273 -0.57 -23.45 -11.33
N ASN A 274 -0.75 -24.06 -12.49
CA ASN A 274 0.06 -23.83 -13.69
C ASN A 274 -0.83 -23.86 -14.94
N ALA A 275 -0.44 -23.10 -15.96
CA ALA A 275 -1.10 -23.03 -17.26
C ALA A 275 -0.02 -22.78 -18.31
N GLN A 276 0.12 -23.69 -19.27
CA GLN A 276 1.15 -23.59 -20.32
C GLN A 276 0.55 -23.93 -21.68
N PHE A 277 0.98 -23.21 -22.70
CA PHE A 277 0.68 -23.60 -24.07
C PHE A 277 1.41 -24.90 -24.42
N LEU A 278 0.67 -25.84 -24.99
CA LEU A 278 1.23 -26.94 -25.77
C LEU A 278 1.19 -26.50 -27.23
N GLU A 279 2.34 -26.51 -27.89
CA GLU A 279 2.52 -26.06 -29.28
C GLU A 279 1.36 -26.50 -30.18
N ASN A 280 0.55 -25.52 -30.60
CA ASN A 280 -0.61 -25.65 -31.48
C ASN A 280 -1.74 -26.61 -31.01
N ARG A 281 -1.72 -27.07 -29.76
CA ARG A 281 -2.76 -27.98 -29.21
C ARG A 281 -3.69 -27.32 -28.20
N GLY A 282 -3.29 -26.19 -27.61
CA GLY A 282 -4.06 -25.44 -26.63
C GLY A 282 -3.32 -25.28 -25.31
N ILE A 283 -4.05 -25.10 -24.21
CA ILE A 283 -3.51 -24.84 -22.87
C ILE A 283 -3.65 -26.10 -22.02
N ASN A 284 -2.54 -26.60 -21.50
CA ASN A 284 -2.56 -27.57 -20.41
C ASN A 284 -2.60 -26.82 -19.07
N ILE A 285 -3.25 -27.41 -18.08
CA ILE A 285 -3.28 -26.83 -16.74
C ILE A 285 -2.96 -27.87 -15.68
N THR A 286 -2.37 -27.39 -14.59
CA THR A 286 -2.20 -28.14 -13.35
C THR A 286 -3.13 -27.57 -12.32
N LEU A 287 -4.00 -28.41 -11.76
CA LEU A 287 -4.94 -28.05 -10.72
C LEU A 287 -4.37 -28.37 -9.33
N SER A 288 -4.81 -27.63 -8.33
CA SER A 288 -4.43 -27.83 -6.93
C SER A 288 -5.66 -27.70 -6.03
N ASN A 289 -5.92 -28.74 -5.24
CA ASN A 289 -6.93 -28.70 -4.17
C ASN A 289 -6.38 -28.08 -2.87
N GLY A 290 -5.07 -27.83 -2.79
CA GLY A 290 -4.38 -27.28 -1.62
C GLY A 290 -3.54 -28.30 -0.86
N VAL A 291 -3.73 -29.59 -1.14
CA VAL A 291 -2.95 -30.71 -0.56
C VAL A 291 -2.11 -31.37 -1.65
N SER A 292 -2.72 -31.67 -2.79
CA SER A 292 -2.06 -32.26 -3.96
C SER A 292 -2.19 -31.35 -5.18
N SER A 293 -1.29 -31.53 -6.14
CA SER A 293 -1.35 -30.88 -7.45
C SER A 293 -1.40 -31.95 -8.52
N GLN A 294 -2.37 -31.85 -9.43
CA GLN A 294 -2.57 -32.82 -10.50
C GLN A 294 -2.63 -32.10 -11.85
N LYS A 295 -1.80 -32.55 -12.79
CA LYS A 295 -1.90 -32.15 -14.18
C LYS A 295 -3.09 -32.89 -14.79
N ILE A 296 -4.02 -32.15 -15.39
CA ILE A 296 -5.16 -32.77 -16.06
C ILE A 296 -4.84 -33.04 -17.52
N SER A 297 -5.37 -34.14 -18.05
CA SER A 297 -5.16 -34.56 -19.44
C SER A 297 -5.95 -33.71 -20.43
N GLN A 298 -7.03 -33.07 -19.98
CA GLN A 298 -7.82 -32.16 -20.81
C GLN A 298 -6.99 -30.94 -21.24
N ILE A 299 -7.04 -30.63 -22.52
CA ILE A 299 -6.44 -29.43 -23.12
C ILE A 299 -7.57 -28.45 -23.40
N PHE A 300 -7.37 -27.18 -23.05
CA PHE A 300 -8.37 -26.13 -23.18
C PHE A 300 -7.96 -25.13 -24.26
N THR A 301 -8.93 -24.54 -24.95
CA THR A 301 -8.69 -23.26 -25.64
C THR A 301 -8.62 -22.13 -24.61
N LYS A 302 -8.02 -21.00 -24.97
CA LYS A 302 -7.95 -19.81 -24.11
C LYS A 302 -9.35 -19.34 -23.71
N GLU A 303 -10.28 -19.35 -24.66
CA GLU A 303 -11.67 -18.93 -24.47
C GLU A 303 -12.45 -19.90 -23.58
N GLU A 304 -12.30 -21.21 -23.78
CA GLU A 304 -12.95 -22.22 -22.94
C GLU A 304 -12.48 -22.11 -21.49
N LEU A 305 -11.16 -22.02 -21.29
CA LEU A 305 -10.59 -21.91 -19.96
C LEU A 305 -11.01 -20.60 -19.27
N LEU A 306 -11.05 -19.50 -20.02
CA LEU A 306 -11.51 -18.21 -19.50
C LEU A 306 -12.99 -18.25 -19.10
N LYS A 307 -13.84 -18.88 -19.92
CA LYS A 307 -15.25 -19.08 -19.59
C LYS A 307 -15.41 -19.86 -18.29
N ARG A 308 -14.69 -20.97 -18.12
CA ARG A 308 -14.71 -21.76 -16.87
C ARG A 308 -14.20 -20.99 -15.66
N VAL A 309 -13.20 -20.14 -15.86
CA VAL A 309 -12.70 -19.24 -14.81
C VAL A 309 -13.76 -18.22 -14.42
N ILE A 310 -14.43 -17.61 -15.39
CA ILE A 310 -15.51 -16.63 -15.15
C ILE A 310 -16.69 -17.30 -14.42
N GLU A 311 -17.13 -18.47 -14.88
CA GLU A 311 -18.20 -19.24 -14.23
C GLU A 311 -17.89 -19.57 -12.76
N ALA A 312 -16.61 -19.70 -12.39
CA ALA A 312 -16.20 -20.01 -11.03
C ALA A 312 -15.90 -18.77 -10.16
N ARG A 313 -16.08 -17.53 -10.70
CA ARG A 313 -15.87 -16.27 -9.97
C ARG A 313 -16.93 -16.02 -8.88
N ASP A 314 -18.15 -16.52 -9.08
CA ASP A 314 -19.28 -16.45 -8.14
C ASP A 314 -19.25 -17.65 -7.18
#